data_AF-G5AED0-F1
#
_entry.id   AF-G5AED0-F1
#
_cell.length_a   1.000
_cell.length_b   1.000
_cell.length_c   1.000
_cell.angle_alpha   90.00
_cell.angle_beta   90.00
_cell.angle_gamma   90.00
#
_symmetry.space_group_name_H-M   'P 1'
#
loop_
_entity.id
_entity.type
_entity.pdbx_description
1 polymer ?
#
loop_
_entity_poly.entity_id
_entity_poly.type
_entity_poly.pdbx_seq_one_letter_code
_entity_poly.pdbx_strand_id
1 'polypeptide(L)'
;MASDAKSPRMTYRFLGNSGLLVSKLSLGSWMYAKEQYTAKAWYEMMKVAFEHGRVQRWHARRHAHGTLTYRAYMQGFGERVAKAEKLKSVVSKLGISLAEIALAWCVSNESVSTVMIGASSIAQLEQNLKALGAVEKITLEVKAELDALVLPFVAEMAKSDGLDKMRGRYL
;
A
#
# COMPACT_ATOMS: atom_id res chain seq x y z
N MET A 1 -1.25 -18.23 26.99
CA MET A 1 -0.37 -17.07 27.21
C MET A 1 -0.07 -16.48 25.84
N ALA A 2 -0.79 -15.43 25.45
CA ALA A 2 -0.59 -14.77 24.16
C ALA A 2 0.71 -13.97 24.22
N SER A 3 1.61 -14.20 23.28
CA SER A 3 2.90 -13.51 23.19
C SER A 3 2.72 -12.00 23.19
N ASP A 4 3.30 -11.34 24.20
CA ASP A 4 3.36 -9.89 24.38
C ASP A 4 4.35 -9.23 23.39
N ALA A 5 4.21 -9.56 22.11
CA ALA A 5 4.95 -8.90 21.04
C ALA A 5 4.28 -7.56 20.77
N LYS A 6 4.75 -6.51 21.48
CA LYS A 6 4.34 -5.12 21.28
C LYS A 6 4.24 -4.80 19.78
N SER A 7 3.03 -4.51 19.31
CA SER A 7 2.78 -4.09 17.93
C SER A 7 3.70 -2.89 17.60
N PRO A 8 4.37 -2.87 16.44
CA PRO A 8 5.33 -1.82 16.11
C PRO A 8 4.62 -0.45 16.13
N ARG A 9 5.19 0.51 16.89
CA ARG A 9 4.61 1.86 16.99
C ARG A 9 4.70 2.59 15.65
N MET A 10 3.70 3.41 15.34
CA MET A 10 3.73 4.29 14.17
C MET A 10 4.97 5.18 14.16
N THR A 11 5.65 5.20 13.02
CA THR A 11 6.80 6.06 12.77
C THR A 11 6.38 7.25 11.89
N TYR A 12 7.10 8.36 12.06
CA TYR A 12 6.81 9.63 11.41
C TYR A 12 8.03 10.12 10.65
N ARG A 13 7.82 11.01 9.67
CA ARG A 13 8.89 11.72 8.97
C ARG A 13 8.44 13.12 8.58
N PHE A 14 9.40 14.02 8.35
CA PHE A 14 9.10 15.36 7.86
C PHE A 14 8.71 15.35 6.39
N LEU A 15 7.73 16.18 6.02
CA LEU A 15 7.31 16.42 4.64
C LEU A 15 8.20 17.52 4.04
N GLY A 16 9.38 17.13 3.57
CA GLY A 16 10.37 18.06 3.03
C GLY A 16 10.66 19.21 4.00
N ASN A 17 10.78 20.43 3.46
CA ASN A 17 11.10 21.62 4.25
C ASN A 17 9.86 22.33 4.83
N SER A 18 8.68 21.71 4.76
CA SER A 18 7.44 22.33 5.25
C SER A 18 7.34 22.38 6.78
N GLY A 19 8.19 21.64 7.50
CA GLY A 19 8.09 21.44 8.95
C GLY A 19 6.94 20.53 9.38
N LEU A 20 6.13 20.03 8.44
CA LEU A 20 5.01 19.13 8.76
C LEU A 20 5.51 17.71 9.02
N LEU A 21 5.08 17.13 10.13
CA LEU A 21 5.36 15.76 10.50
C LEU A 21 4.20 14.85 10.05
N VAL A 22 4.49 13.90 9.16
CA VAL A 22 3.51 12.97 8.59
C VAL A 22 3.81 11.52 8.98
N SER A 23 2.76 10.71 9.11
CA SER A 23 2.89 9.28 9.40
C SER A 23 3.40 8.52 8.18
N LYS A 24 4.29 7.54 8.39
CA LYS A 24 4.82 6.71 7.30
C LYS A 24 3.74 5.85 6.64
N LEU A 25 2.70 5.46 7.39
CA LEU A 25 1.50 4.78 6.88
C LEU A 25 0.25 5.63 7.13
N SER A 26 -0.71 5.56 6.21
CA SER A 26 -2.05 6.18 6.37
C SER A 26 -3.14 5.23 5.87
N LEU A 27 -4.28 5.19 6.57
CA LEU A 27 -5.43 4.37 6.14
C LEU A 27 -6.34 5.17 5.19
N GLY A 28 -6.39 4.76 3.93
CA GLY A 28 -7.28 5.32 2.92
C GLY A 28 -8.72 4.83 3.07
N SER A 29 -9.69 5.75 3.03
CA SER A 29 -11.13 5.43 3.10
C SER A 29 -11.69 5.25 1.69
N TRP A 30 -11.36 4.13 1.05
CA TRP A 30 -11.89 3.75 -0.27
C TRP A 30 -12.95 2.65 -0.08
N MET A 31 -14.16 3.06 0.25
CA MET A 31 -15.26 2.12 0.46
C MET A 31 -16.02 1.86 -0.84
N TYR A 32 -16.27 0.59 -1.12
CA TYR A 32 -17.37 0.20 -1.99
C TYR A 32 -18.66 0.24 -1.17
N ALA A 33 -19.74 0.80 -1.72
CA ALA A 33 -21.06 0.70 -1.12
C ALA A 33 -21.54 -0.76 -1.18
N LYS A 34 -21.22 -1.56 -0.15
CA LYS A 34 -21.74 -2.91 0.05
C LYS A 34 -22.30 -3.01 1.47
N GLU A 35 -23.39 -3.76 1.65
CA GLU A 35 -24.09 -3.93 2.94
C GLU A 35 -23.19 -4.39 4.09
N GLN A 36 -22.14 -5.15 3.79
CA GLN A 36 -21.16 -5.64 4.75
C GLN A 36 -20.28 -4.55 5.39
N TYR A 37 -20.21 -3.35 4.81
CA TYR A 37 -19.40 -2.24 5.33
C TYR A 37 -20.28 -1.21 6.05
N THR A 38 -20.74 -1.57 7.25
CA THR A 38 -21.53 -0.68 8.10
C THR A 38 -20.67 0.45 8.69
N ALA A 39 -21.29 1.59 9.00
CA ALA A 39 -20.62 2.70 9.67
C ALA A 39 -19.96 2.28 11.00
N LYS A 40 -20.54 1.30 11.71
CA LYS A 40 -19.99 0.73 12.94
C LYS A 40 -18.71 -0.06 12.71
N ALA A 41 -18.67 -0.94 11.71
CA ALA A 41 -17.47 -1.69 11.36
C ALA A 41 -16.31 -0.75 10.98
N TRP A 42 -16.62 0.35 10.29
CA TRP A 42 -15.64 1.38 9.98
C TRP A 42 -15.16 2.14 11.21
N TYR A 43 -16.07 2.51 12.11
CA TYR A 43 -15.71 3.18 13.36
C TYR A 43 -14.71 2.34 14.17
N GLU A 44 -14.96 1.04 14.31
CA GLU A 44 -14.02 0.14 15.00
C GLU A 44 -12.67 0.05 14.27
N MET A 45 -12.66 -0.03 12.93
CA MET A 45 -11.42 -0.02 12.17
C MET A 45 -10.64 1.29 12.32
N MET A 46 -11.33 2.44 12.29
CA MET A 46 -10.71 3.74 12.53
C MET A 46 -10.17 3.84 13.95
N LYS A 47 -10.87 3.29 14.94
CA LYS A 47 -10.41 3.25 16.32
C LYS A 47 -9.12 2.45 16.44
N VAL A 48 -9.08 1.23 15.91
CA VAL A 48 -7.87 0.39 15.89
C VAL A 48 -6.73 1.11 15.18
N ALA A 49 -7.00 1.72 14.03
CA ALA A 49 -5.99 2.46 13.29
C ALA A 49 -5.47 3.67 14.10
N PHE A 50 -6.35 4.42 14.76
CA PHE A 50 -5.99 5.57 15.59
C PHE A 50 -5.16 5.18 16.81
N GLU A 51 -5.50 4.08 17.46
CA GLU A 51 -4.74 3.49 18.58
C GLU A 51 -3.31 3.12 18.15
N HIS A 52 -3.13 2.69 16.91
CA HIS A 52 -1.82 2.34 16.36
C HIS A 52 -1.03 3.53 15.78
N GLY A 53 -1.69 4.66 15.51
CA GLY A 53 -1.07 5.90 15.04
C GLY A 53 -1.95 6.67 14.06
N ARG A 54 -1.95 8.01 14.15
CA ARG A 54 -2.94 8.89 13.49
C ARG A 54 -3.17 8.58 12.00
N VAL A 55 -4.43 8.34 11.67
CA VAL A 55 -4.92 8.11 10.30
C VAL A 55 -5.18 9.43 9.59
N GLN A 56 -4.65 9.59 8.38
CA GLN A 56 -5.16 10.59 7.46
C GLN A 56 -6.34 10.01 6.67
N ARG A 57 -7.52 10.57 6.87
CA ARG A 57 -8.72 10.22 6.10
C ARG A 57 -8.65 10.89 4.74
N TRP A 58 -8.38 10.11 3.69
CA TRP A 58 -8.64 10.55 2.32
C TRP A 58 -10.02 10.03 1.88
N HIS A 59 -10.89 10.93 1.42
CA HIS A 59 -12.23 10.56 0.93
C HIS A 59 -12.26 10.72 -0.59
N ALA A 60 -12.35 9.61 -1.29
CA ALA A 60 -12.59 9.58 -2.72
C ALA A 60 -13.96 8.95 -2.97
N ARG A 61 -14.89 9.71 -3.56
CA ARG A 61 -16.20 9.18 -3.96
C ARG A 61 -16.01 8.28 -5.18
N ARG A 62 -15.81 6.97 -4.98
CA ARG A 62 -15.84 5.99 -6.08
C ARG A 62 -17.26 5.50 -6.28
N HIS A 63 -17.81 5.75 -7.48
CA HIS A 63 -18.98 5.02 -7.96
C HIS A 63 -18.55 3.61 -8.39
N ALA A 64 -19.34 2.62 -7.97
CA ALA A 64 -19.01 1.20 -8.07
C ALA A 64 -19.19 0.65 -9.50
N HIS A 65 -18.25 0.90 -10.40
CA HIS A 65 -18.12 0.15 -11.66
C HIS A 65 -16.65 0.01 -12.02
N GLY A 66 -16.08 -1.20 -11.98
CA GLY A 66 -14.75 -1.39 -12.58
C GLY A 66 -13.94 -2.64 -12.28
N THR A 67 -14.35 -3.55 -11.39
CA THR A 67 -13.49 -4.69 -11.03
C THR A 67 -13.32 -5.72 -12.16
N LEU A 68 -14.33 -5.91 -13.02
CA LEU A 68 -14.24 -6.80 -14.19
C LEU A 68 -13.52 -6.16 -15.38
N THR A 69 -13.61 -4.85 -15.55
CA THR A 69 -12.89 -4.14 -16.63
C THR A 69 -11.40 -4.02 -16.33
N TYR A 70 -11.01 -3.81 -15.07
CA TYR A 70 -9.60 -3.58 -14.72
C TYR A 70 -8.64 -4.72 -15.11
N ARG A 71 -9.07 -5.98 -14.98
CA ARG A 71 -8.27 -7.15 -15.42
C ARG A 71 -8.08 -7.21 -16.95
N ALA A 72 -9.08 -6.73 -17.71
CA ALA A 72 -9.02 -6.70 -19.17
C ALA A 72 -8.19 -5.52 -19.71
N TYR A 73 -8.11 -4.41 -18.97
CA TYR A 73 -7.32 -3.24 -19.37
C TYR A 73 -5.86 -3.27 -18.89
N MET A 74 -5.54 -4.08 -17.87
CA MET A 74 -4.17 -4.22 -17.38
C MET A 74 -3.35 -5.19 -18.25
N GLN A 75 -2.68 -4.64 -19.28
CA GLN A 75 -1.67 -5.37 -20.04
C GLN A 75 -0.61 -5.98 -19.10
N GLY A 76 -0.24 -7.24 -19.35
CA GLY A 76 0.80 -7.94 -18.59
C GLY A 76 0.38 -8.43 -17.20
N PHE A 77 -0.92 -8.59 -16.90
CA PHE A 77 -1.38 -9.11 -15.61
C PHE A 77 -0.75 -10.46 -15.25
N GLY A 78 -0.73 -11.41 -16.18
CA GLY A 78 -0.14 -12.74 -15.96
C GLY A 78 1.36 -12.69 -15.63
N GLU A 79 2.12 -11.85 -16.33
CA GLU A 79 3.54 -11.64 -16.07
C GLU A 79 3.79 -11.03 -14.68
N ARG A 80 2.96 -10.06 -14.27
CA ARG A 80 3.03 -9.46 -12.93
C ARG A 80 2.72 -10.48 -11.83
N VAL A 81 1.75 -11.37 -12.05
CA VAL A 81 1.45 -12.48 -11.13
C VAL A 81 2.64 -13.44 -11.06
N ALA A 82 3.23 -13.83 -12.19
CA ALA A 82 4.41 -14.69 -12.22
C ALA A 82 5.61 -14.06 -11.48
N LYS A 83 5.83 -12.75 -11.62
CA LYS A 83 6.82 -12.01 -10.84
C LYS A 83 6.51 -12.06 -9.34
N ALA A 84 5.25 -11.84 -8.94
CA ALA A 84 4.83 -11.93 -7.55
C ALA A 84 5.01 -13.34 -6.95
N GLU A 85 4.81 -14.40 -7.73
CA GLU A 85 5.10 -15.77 -7.30
C GLU A 85 6.60 -15.97 -7.03
N LYS A 86 7.48 -15.43 -7.88
CA LYS A 86 8.93 -15.47 -7.65
C LYS A 86 9.33 -14.74 -6.37
N LEU A 87 8.67 -13.63 -6.04
CA LEU A 87 8.92 -12.90 -4.80
C LEU A 87 8.60 -13.71 -3.55
N LYS A 88 7.62 -14.64 -3.60
CA LYS A 88 7.28 -15.46 -2.42
C LYS A 88 8.47 -16.25 -1.90
N SER A 89 9.35 -16.77 -2.77
CA SER A 89 10.50 -17.58 -2.33
C SER A 89 11.53 -16.77 -1.55
N VAL A 90 11.73 -15.50 -1.91
CA VAL A 90 12.59 -14.54 -1.18
C VAL A 90 11.97 -14.20 0.16
N VAL A 91 10.67 -13.90 0.14
CA VAL A 91 9.89 -13.45 1.29
C VAL A 91 9.74 -14.56 2.35
N SER A 92 9.60 -15.81 1.92
CA SER A 92 9.54 -16.97 2.82
C SER A 92 10.81 -17.11 3.68
N LYS A 93 12.00 -16.72 3.16
CA LYS A 93 13.25 -16.75 3.94
C LYS A 93 13.26 -15.74 5.08
N LEU A 94 12.50 -14.65 4.95
CA LEU A 94 12.46 -13.54 5.92
C LEU A 94 11.37 -13.70 7.00
N GLY A 95 10.54 -14.75 6.89
CA GLY A 95 9.46 -15.05 7.84
C GLY A 95 8.38 -13.97 7.88
N ILE A 96 8.14 -13.27 6.77
CA ILE A 96 7.13 -12.21 6.64
C ILE A 96 6.21 -12.51 5.46
N SER A 97 5.06 -11.88 5.40
CA SER A 97 4.12 -12.02 4.29
C SER A 97 4.49 -11.12 3.11
N LEU A 98 4.00 -11.48 1.92
CA LEU A 98 4.21 -10.70 0.70
C LEU A 98 3.59 -9.29 0.80
N ALA A 99 2.51 -9.13 1.56
CA ALA A 99 1.92 -7.82 1.82
C ALA A 99 2.82 -6.96 2.73
N GLU A 100 3.39 -7.56 3.78
CA GLU A 100 4.27 -6.86 4.72
C GLU A 100 5.56 -6.40 4.04
N ILE A 101 6.21 -7.23 3.21
CA ILE A 101 7.41 -6.80 2.46
C ILE A 101 7.09 -5.67 1.47
N ALA A 102 5.95 -5.73 0.78
CA ALA A 102 5.60 -4.74 -0.23
C ALA A 102 5.37 -3.37 0.41
N LEU A 103 4.67 -3.36 1.54
CA LEU A 103 4.48 -2.14 2.34
C LEU A 103 5.80 -1.66 2.96
N ALA A 104 6.62 -2.57 3.50
CA ALA A 104 7.91 -2.24 4.07
C ALA A 104 8.88 -1.62 3.04
N TRP A 105 8.88 -2.14 1.80
CA TRP A 105 9.66 -1.59 0.69
C TRP A 105 9.19 -0.17 0.31
N CYS A 106 7.88 0.06 0.24
CA CYS A 106 7.34 1.41 0.00
C CYS A 106 7.72 2.38 1.13
N VAL A 107 7.68 1.91 2.38
CA VAL A 107 8.02 2.71 3.55
C VAL A 107 9.53 2.96 3.65
N SER A 108 10.39 2.03 3.22
CA SER A 108 11.85 2.22 3.23
C SER A 108 12.33 3.23 2.18
N ASN A 109 11.51 3.55 1.18
CA ASN A 109 11.82 4.57 0.20
C ASN A 109 11.73 5.99 0.81
N GLU A 110 12.83 6.73 0.80
CA GLU A 110 12.90 8.09 1.33
C GLU A 110 12.08 9.10 0.51
N SER A 111 11.95 8.88 -0.80
CA SER A 111 11.14 9.72 -1.69
C SER A 111 9.64 9.59 -1.42
N VAL A 112 9.21 8.56 -0.67
CA VAL A 112 7.81 8.34 -0.32
C VAL A 112 7.53 8.88 1.07
N SER A 113 6.77 9.98 1.16
CA SER A 113 6.47 10.61 2.46
C SER A 113 5.50 9.79 3.31
N THR A 114 4.45 9.25 2.69
CA THR A 114 3.43 8.41 3.34
C THR A 114 2.92 7.35 2.36
N VAL A 115 2.71 6.13 2.86
CA VAL A 115 2.11 5.03 2.10
C VAL A 115 0.66 4.89 2.53
N MET A 116 -0.25 5.11 1.58
CA MET A 116 -1.68 4.95 1.81
C MET A 116 -2.07 3.48 1.63
N ILE A 117 -2.58 2.86 2.70
CA ILE A 117 -3.04 1.47 2.73
C ILE A 117 -4.56 1.40 2.71
N GLY A 118 -5.10 0.36 2.10
CA GLY A 118 -6.50 -0.03 2.22
C GLY A 118 -6.64 -1.32 3.03
N ALA A 119 -7.72 -1.44 3.79
CA ALA A 119 -8.08 -2.66 4.50
C ALA A 119 -9.59 -2.89 4.40
N SER A 120 -9.97 -4.13 4.15
CA SER A 120 -11.37 -4.58 4.13
C SER A 120 -11.82 -5.21 5.44
N SER A 121 -10.88 -5.47 6.36
CA SER A 121 -11.12 -6.02 7.69
C SER A 121 -10.08 -5.51 8.69
N ILE A 122 -10.40 -5.62 9.99
CA ILE A 122 -9.47 -5.24 11.07
C ILE A 122 -8.22 -6.13 11.04
N ALA A 123 -8.37 -7.45 10.85
CA ALA A 123 -7.24 -8.37 10.76
C ALA A 123 -6.28 -8.00 9.61
N GLN A 124 -6.82 -7.57 8.46
CA GLN A 124 -5.99 -7.10 7.34
C GLN A 124 -5.28 -5.78 7.67
N LEU A 125 -5.95 -4.87 8.38
CA LEU A 125 -5.34 -3.64 8.86
C LEU A 125 -4.17 -3.94 9.82
N GLU A 126 -4.38 -4.81 10.81
CA GLU A 126 -3.35 -5.22 11.77
C GLU A 126 -2.16 -5.88 11.06
N GLN A 127 -2.41 -6.75 10.06
CA GLN A 127 -1.36 -7.32 9.22
C GLN A 127 -0.58 -6.23 8.46
N ASN A 128 -1.27 -5.25 7.87
CA ASN A 128 -0.61 -4.15 7.18
C ASN A 128 0.27 -3.31 8.12
N LEU A 129 -0.16 -3.11 9.37
CA LEU A 129 0.59 -2.35 10.37
C LEU A 129 1.89 -3.04 10.80
N LYS A 130 1.94 -4.39 10.78
CA LYS A 130 3.16 -5.16 11.04
C LYS A 130 4.30 -4.84 10.06
N ALA A 131 3.97 -4.32 8.87
CA ALA A 131 4.96 -3.90 7.88
C ALA A 131 5.95 -2.86 8.44
N LEU A 132 5.55 -2.05 9.42
CA LEU A 132 6.45 -1.10 10.08
C LEU A 132 7.64 -1.77 10.77
N GLY A 133 7.42 -2.94 11.38
CA GLY A 133 8.49 -3.74 11.99
C GLY A 133 9.31 -4.53 10.96
N ALA A 134 8.82 -4.66 9.74
CA ALA A 134 9.54 -5.32 8.65
C ALA A 134 10.46 -4.37 7.87
N VAL A 135 10.37 -3.05 8.10
CA VAL A 135 11.22 -2.05 7.41
C VAL A 135 12.71 -2.31 7.64
N GLU A 136 13.09 -2.71 8.86
CA GLU A 136 14.49 -3.03 9.21
C GLU A 136 15.02 -4.26 8.47
N LYS A 137 14.12 -5.14 8.00
CA LYS A 137 14.47 -6.32 7.20
C LYS A 137 14.71 -5.99 5.73
N ILE A 138 14.38 -4.77 5.27
CA ILE A 138 14.67 -4.31 3.91
C ILE A 138 16.12 -3.81 3.86
N THR A 139 17.07 -4.73 3.95
CA THR A 139 18.50 -4.41 3.80
C THR A 139 18.81 -4.06 2.34
N LEU A 140 20.00 -3.52 2.08
CA LEU A 140 20.44 -3.20 0.72
C LEU A 140 20.47 -4.46 -0.16
N GLU A 141 20.84 -5.61 0.41
CA GLU A 141 20.89 -6.90 -0.27
C GLU A 141 19.48 -7.39 -0.62
N VAL A 142 18.54 -7.33 0.33
CA VAL A 142 17.14 -7.70 0.09
C VAL A 142 16.54 -6.77 -0.97
N LYS A 143 16.81 -5.46 -0.89
CA LYS A 143 16.34 -4.50 -1.88
C LYS A 143 16.89 -4.81 -3.27
N ALA A 144 18.17 -5.14 -3.38
CA ALA A 144 18.79 -5.53 -4.65
C ALA A 144 18.20 -6.83 -5.21
N GLU A 145 17.93 -7.83 -4.37
CA GLU A 145 17.29 -9.09 -4.77
C GLU A 145 15.86 -8.85 -5.28
N LEU A 146 15.09 -7.99 -4.59
CA LEU A 146 13.75 -7.58 -5.01
C LEU A 146 13.81 -6.81 -6.34
N ASP A 147 14.71 -5.84 -6.47
CA ASP A 147 14.83 -5.01 -7.67
C ASP A 147 15.23 -5.87 -8.88
N ALA A 148 16.13 -6.85 -8.72
CA ALA A 148 16.52 -7.79 -9.77
C ALA A 148 15.35 -8.65 -10.29
N LEU A 149 14.37 -8.97 -9.44
CA LEU A 149 13.19 -9.76 -9.83
C LEU A 149 12.10 -8.92 -10.52
N VAL A 150 12.07 -7.62 -10.27
CA VAL A 150 10.96 -6.74 -10.67
C VAL A 150 11.33 -5.80 -11.83
N LEU A 151 12.61 -5.43 -12.02
CA LEU A 151 13.09 -4.50 -13.05
C LEU A 151 13.10 -5.07 -14.50
N PRO A 152 13.04 -4.21 -15.55
CA PRO A 152 13.04 -2.74 -15.50
C PRO A 152 11.67 -2.14 -15.90
N PHE A 153 11.10 -1.31 -15.03
CA PHE A 153 10.17 -0.30 -15.52
C PHE A 153 11.02 0.79 -16.17
N VAL A 154 11.05 0.83 -17.50
CA VAL A 154 11.62 1.94 -18.24
C VAL A 154 10.51 2.97 -18.40
N ALA A 155 10.73 4.19 -17.91
CA ALA A 155 9.78 5.27 -18.09
C ALA A 155 9.68 5.58 -19.58
N GLU A 156 8.56 5.23 -20.20
CA GLU A 156 8.23 5.63 -21.56
C GLU A 156 7.45 6.96 -21.52
N MET A 157 7.59 7.77 -22.57
CA MET A 157 6.75 8.94 -22.76
C MET A 157 5.27 8.53 -22.78
N ALA A 158 4.41 9.34 -22.18
CA ALA A 158 2.97 9.11 -22.17
C ALA A 158 2.46 8.99 -23.61
N LYS A 159 1.92 7.84 -23.98
CA LYS A 159 1.29 7.62 -25.28
C LYS A 159 -0.08 8.29 -25.26
N SER A 160 -0.45 8.99 -26.34
CA SER A 160 -1.80 9.55 -26.50
C SER A 160 -2.83 8.43 -26.37
N ASP A 161 -3.71 8.50 -25.38
CA ASP A 161 -4.84 7.59 -25.22
C ASP A 161 -6.13 8.23 -25.76
N GLY A 162 -7.21 7.46 -25.86
CA GLY A 162 -8.51 7.99 -26.32
C GLY A 162 -9.07 9.11 -25.43
N LEU A 163 -8.50 9.32 -24.24
CA LEU A 163 -8.89 10.36 -23.29
C LEU A 163 -8.00 11.61 -23.39
N ASP A 164 -6.92 11.57 -24.18
CA ASP A 164 -5.97 12.68 -24.33
C ASP A 164 -6.65 13.93 -24.87
N LYS A 165 -7.51 13.76 -25.89
CA LYS A 165 -8.40 14.82 -26.41
C LYS A 165 -9.38 15.36 -25.37
N MET A 166 -9.75 14.55 -24.39
CA MET A 166 -10.67 14.94 -23.31
C MET A 166 -9.95 15.76 -22.25
N ARG A 167 -8.71 15.39 -21.91
CA ARG A 167 -7.87 16.09 -20.93
C ARG A 167 -7.36 17.43 -21.46
N GLY A 168 -7.00 17.51 -22.75
CA GLY A 168 -6.58 18.75 -23.40
C GLY A 168 -7.66 19.83 -23.48
N ARG A 169 -8.90 19.57 -23.07
CA ARG A 169 -9.94 20.60 -22.94
C ARG A 169 -9.89 21.36 -21.61
N TYR A 170 -9.14 20.86 -20.64
CA TYR A 170 -9.08 21.40 -19.28
C TYR A 170 -7.66 21.71 -18.81
N LEU A 171 -6.66 21.48 -19.67
CA LEU A 171 -5.25 21.87 -19.51
C LEU A 171 -4.96 22.99 -20.50
#